data_AF-A0AAV2ZJB0-F1
#
_entry.id   AF-A0AAV2ZJB0-F1
#
_cell.length_a   1.000
_cell.length_b   1.000
_cell.length_c   1.000
_cell.angle_alpha   90.00
_cell.angle_beta   90.00
_cell.angle_gamma   90.00
#
_symmetry.space_group_name_H-M   'P 1'
#
loop_
_entity.id
_entity.type
_entity.pdbx_description
1 polymer ?
#
loop_
_entity_poly.entity_id
_entity_poly.type
_entity_poly.pdbx_seq_one_letter_code
_entity_poly.pdbx_strand_id
1 'polypeptide(L)'
;MVDLPGSFLGSSASVTTPPTAPTVPRALIVSPANAYAASRFDDVEAQNIVDTPKFSPDRRKLCCVEGCKSQARAFNRCKRHGGSKRCSHPGCTKSVQSRGLCIRHGGGSRCQESGCTRAAQSHGRCKMHGGGRPCIVEGCEKKAHLKRLCRKHGGGAKCSLPGCDKWAQRQGMLLKRGGRIRCQMAGCVNRARSHQKCKKHGGAHQCVFEGCTKNSQSRGLCIAHGGGSRCKIEGCIRASQSKGLCKSHGGGEFCAVEGCRKKAHLKHLCRTHGGGVRCKNPKCAKWAQRKGWCMAHAKEFLGT
;
A
#
# COMPACT_ATOMS: atom_id res chain seq x y z
N MET A 1 -40.79 32.73 -54.11
CA MET A 1 -40.63 33.03 -55.56
C MET A 1 -39.15 33.30 -55.74
N VAL A 2 -38.34 32.41 -56.29
CA VAL A 2 -38.55 31.58 -57.49
C VAL A 2 -37.78 30.26 -57.43
N ASP A 3 -38.29 29.30 -58.20
CA ASP A 3 -37.92 27.89 -58.39
C ASP A 3 -36.55 27.60 -59.06
N LEU A 4 -35.92 26.48 -58.61
CA LEU A 4 -35.33 25.28 -59.30
C LEU A 4 -34.74 25.37 -60.75
N PRO A 5 -34.04 24.32 -61.31
CA PRO A 5 -33.24 23.19 -60.77
C PRO A 5 -31.93 22.87 -61.59
N GLY A 6 -31.16 21.85 -61.14
CA GLY A 6 -30.25 21.04 -61.99
C GLY A 6 -28.88 20.77 -61.35
N SER A 7 -28.22 19.61 -61.41
CA SER A 7 -28.48 18.26 -61.92
C SER A 7 -27.20 17.43 -61.66
N PHE A 8 -27.36 16.14 -61.32
CA PHE A 8 -26.48 14.95 -61.54
C PHE A 8 -24.95 15.11 -61.47
N LEU A 9 -24.20 14.31 -60.70
CA LEU A 9 -23.82 12.88 -60.89
C LEU A 9 -23.28 12.39 -59.51
N GLY A 10 -23.56 11.20 -58.97
CA GLY A 10 -23.31 9.88 -59.57
C GLY A 10 -21.96 9.33 -59.09
N SER A 11 -21.87 8.81 -57.86
CA SER A 11 -20.70 8.04 -57.39
C SER A 11 -21.13 6.85 -56.54
N SER A 12 -21.18 5.69 -57.20
CA SER A 12 -21.43 4.37 -56.66
C SER A 12 -20.24 3.93 -55.79
N ALA A 13 -20.42 3.82 -54.48
CA ALA A 13 -19.44 3.21 -53.59
C ALA A 13 -19.72 1.70 -53.50
N SER A 14 -18.89 0.92 -54.17
CA SER A 14 -18.87 -0.54 -54.11
C SER A 14 -18.56 -1.02 -52.69
N VAL A 15 -19.47 -1.82 -52.13
CA VAL A 15 -19.31 -2.51 -50.84
C VAL A 15 -18.44 -3.74 -51.08
N THR A 16 -17.17 -3.68 -50.70
CA THR A 16 -16.27 -4.85 -50.73
C THR A 16 -16.44 -5.64 -49.43
N THR A 17 -17.09 -6.80 -49.52
CA THR A 17 -17.17 -7.80 -48.44
C THR A 17 -15.84 -8.53 -48.25
N PRO A 18 -15.41 -8.82 -47.02
CA PRO A 18 -14.20 -9.64 -46.77
C PRO A 18 -14.46 -11.14 -47.00
N PRO A 19 -13.45 -11.92 -47.43
CA PRO A 19 -13.59 -13.34 -47.70
C PRO A 19 -13.69 -14.19 -46.42
N THR A 20 -14.61 -15.15 -46.44
CA THR A 20 -14.82 -16.21 -45.45
C THR A 20 -13.74 -17.29 -45.51
N ALA A 21 -13.22 -17.71 -44.35
CA ALA A 21 -12.25 -18.80 -44.23
C ALA A 21 -12.92 -20.19 -44.30
N PRO A 22 -12.26 -21.22 -44.86
CA PRO A 22 -12.80 -22.57 -44.95
C PRO A 22 -12.76 -23.29 -43.60
N THR A 23 -13.84 -24.02 -43.31
CA THR A 23 -14.02 -24.85 -42.12
C THR A 23 -13.54 -26.27 -42.44
N VAL A 24 -12.57 -26.80 -41.69
CA VAL A 24 -12.12 -28.19 -41.80
C VAL A 24 -12.81 -29.08 -40.75
N PRO A 25 -13.26 -30.29 -41.11
CA PRO A 25 -13.94 -31.19 -40.19
C PRO A 25 -12.97 -31.89 -39.22
N ARG A 26 -13.48 -32.15 -38.02
CA ARG A 26 -12.76 -32.76 -36.89
C ARG A 26 -12.83 -34.28 -37.00
N ALA A 27 -11.75 -34.93 -37.42
CA ALA A 27 -11.66 -36.39 -37.44
C ALA A 27 -11.37 -36.93 -36.03
N LEU A 28 -12.23 -37.86 -35.59
CA LEU A 28 -12.07 -38.66 -34.38
C LEU A 28 -11.12 -39.82 -34.69
N ILE A 29 -10.04 -39.96 -33.92
CA ILE A 29 -9.16 -41.13 -33.99
C ILE A 29 -9.34 -41.90 -32.69
N VAL A 30 -10.02 -43.04 -32.80
CA VAL A 30 -10.07 -44.13 -31.82
C VAL A 30 -8.72 -44.86 -31.89
N SER A 31 -8.05 -45.04 -30.76
CA SER A 31 -6.86 -45.90 -30.67
C SER A 31 -7.29 -47.32 -30.26
N PRO A 32 -6.85 -48.37 -30.98
CA PRO A 32 -7.05 -49.74 -30.54
C PRO A 32 -6.05 -50.13 -29.45
N ALA A 33 -6.53 -50.93 -28.51
CA ALA A 33 -5.75 -51.72 -27.58
C ALA A 33 -5.04 -52.85 -28.34
N ASN A 34 -3.78 -53.14 -28.00
CA ASN A 34 -3.14 -54.43 -28.22
C ASN A 34 -2.29 -54.71 -26.97
N ALA A 35 -2.66 -55.67 -26.12
CA ALA A 35 -2.62 -57.12 -26.33
C ALA A 35 -1.17 -57.65 -26.28
N TYR A 36 -0.92 -58.25 -25.12
CA TYR A 36 0.19 -59.06 -24.64
C TYR A 36 0.79 -60.02 -25.68
N ALA A 37 2.13 -60.12 -25.70
CA ALA A 37 2.83 -61.35 -26.07
C ALA A 37 4.16 -61.46 -25.30
N ALA A 38 4.29 -62.59 -24.57
CA ALA A 38 5.52 -63.13 -24.00
C ALA A 38 6.47 -63.61 -25.14
N SER A 39 7.75 -63.97 -24.99
CA SER A 39 8.53 -64.56 -23.91
C SER A 39 10.03 -64.68 -24.31
N ARG A 40 10.91 -64.78 -23.29
CA ARG A 40 12.21 -65.50 -23.20
C ARG A 40 13.42 -65.05 -24.04
N PHE A 41 14.52 -64.70 -23.37
CA PHE A 41 15.73 -65.54 -23.15
C PHE A 41 16.60 -64.95 -22.02
N ASP A 42 17.47 -65.79 -21.47
CA ASP A 42 18.02 -65.84 -20.10
C ASP A 42 19.11 -64.81 -19.69
N ASP A 43 19.38 -64.84 -18.38
CA ASP A 43 20.31 -64.14 -17.47
C ASP A 43 21.57 -63.42 -17.99
N VAL A 44 21.94 -62.29 -17.33
CA VAL A 44 23.26 -62.05 -16.67
C VAL A 44 23.37 -60.60 -16.12
N GLU A 45 23.82 -60.52 -14.87
CA GLU A 45 24.42 -59.41 -14.09
C GLU A 45 23.73 -58.04 -13.94
N ALA A 46 23.37 -57.75 -12.68
CA ALA A 46 23.02 -56.42 -12.19
C ALA A 46 24.24 -55.48 -12.17
N GLN A 47 24.18 -54.40 -12.96
CA GLN A 47 25.04 -53.23 -12.77
C GLN A 47 24.21 -51.95 -12.77
N ASN A 48 24.31 -51.25 -11.65
CA ASN A 48 23.67 -49.97 -11.34
C ASN A 48 23.95 -48.91 -12.42
N ILE A 49 22.97 -48.60 -13.26
CA ILE A 49 22.94 -47.36 -14.05
C ILE A 49 21.92 -46.42 -13.40
N VAL A 50 22.45 -45.32 -12.89
CA VAL A 50 21.70 -44.23 -12.28
C VAL A 50 20.80 -43.61 -13.35
N ASP A 51 19.50 -43.88 -13.28
CA ASP A 51 18.49 -43.25 -14.14
C ASP A 51 18.60 -41.73 -14.05
N THR A 52 19.06 -41.11 -15.13
CA THR A 52 19.01 -39.66 -15.29
C THR A 52 17.56 -39.27 -15.58
N PRO A 53 16.88 -38.49 -14.72
CA PRO A 53 15.49 -38.14 -14.98
C PRO A 53 15.42 -37.14 -16.13
N LYS A 54 14.85 -37.64 -17.22
CA LYS A 54 14.38 -36.95 -18.43
C LYS A 54 13.63 -35.67 -18.07
N PHE A 55 13.92 -34.61 -18.83
CA PHE A 55 13.34 -33.27 -18.74
C PHE A 55 11.81 -33.30 -18.50
N SER A 56 11.39 -32.87 -17.30
CA SER A 56 9.98 -32.68 -16.96
C SER A 56 9.68 -31.16 -16.92
N PRO A 57 8.76 -30.63 -17.74
CA PRO A 57 8.47 -29.20 -17.81
C PRO A 57 7.74 -28.63 -16.59
N ASP A 58 7.40 -29.46 -15.59
CA ASP A 58 6.63 -29.09 -14.41
C ASP A 58 7.37 -29.36 -13.07
N ARG A 59 8.52 -28.72 -12.86
CA ARG A 59 9.00 -28.41 -11.50
C ARG A 59 9.64 -27.04 -11.47
N ARG A 60 8.84 -26.00 -11.20
CA ARG A 60 9.36 -24.67 -10.86
C ARG A 60 10.25 -24.79 -9.63
N LYS A 61 11.58 -24.82 -9.81
CA LYS A 61 12.55 -24.92 -8.71
C LYS A 61 12.30 -23.79 -7.70
N LEU A 62 12.12 -24.16 -6.44
CA LEU A 62 11.98 -23.20 -5.34
C LEU A 62 13.34 -22.62 -4.96
N CYS A 63 13.31 -21.48 -4.28
CA CYS A 63 14.49 -20.87 -3.73
C CYS A 63 15.15 -21.80 -2.71
N CYS A 64 16.45 -22.06 -2.83
CA CYS A 64 17.24 -22.89 -1.92
C CYS A 64 17.46 -22.29 -0.52
N VAL A 65 16.78 -21.19 -0.18
CA VAL A 65 16.85 -20.62 1.17
C VAL A 65 15.75 -21.29 1.98
N GLU A 66 16.13 -21.91 3.09
CA GLU A 66 15.21 -22.58 4.01
C GLU A 66 13.97 -21.72 4.32
N GLY A 67 12.79 -22.34 4.24
CA GLY A 67 11.50 -21.66 4.43
C GLY A 67 11.06 -20.73 3.29
N CYS A 68 11.85 -20.55 2.22
CA CYS A 68 11.48 -19.67 1.11
C CYS A 68 10.65 -20.38 0.04
N LYS A 69 9.33 -20.21 0.09
CA LYS A 69 8.37 -20.72 -0.91
C LYS A 69 8.38 -19.96 -2.24
N SER A 70 9.34 -19.05 -2.45
CA SER A 70 9.42 -18.25 -3.68
C SER A 70 10.13 -19.04 -4.78
N GLN A 71 9.67 -18.89 -6.03
CA GLN A 71 10.33 -19.50 -7.18
C GLN A 71 11.77 -18.98 -7.36
N ALA A 72 12.70 -19.91 -7.59
CA ALA A 72 14.06 -19.59 -7.99
C ALA A 72 14.10 -19.00 -9.40
N ARG A 73 15.01 -18.06 -9.63
CA ARG A 73 15.21 -17.42 -10.95
C ARG A 73 16.59 -17.71 -11.50
N ALA A 74 17.62 -17.46 -10.72
CA ALA A 74 19.02 -17.73 -11.06
C ALA A 74 19.74 -18.28 -9.83
N PHE A 75 20.70 -19.17 -10.04
CA PHE A 75 21.49 -19.79 -8.96
C PHE A 75 20.63 -20.42 -7.85
N ASN A 76 19.52 -21.06 -8.23
CA ASN A 76 18.52 -21.62 -7.30
C ASN A 76 17.97 -20.64 -6.26
N ARG A 77 18.11 -19.32 -6.47
CA ARG A 77 17.67 -18.27 -5.54
C ARG A 77 16.55 -17.45 -6.15
N CYS A 78 15.62 -16.99 -5.33
CA CYS A 78 14.56 -16.06 -5.76
C CYS A 78 15.12 -14.64 -5.91
N LYS A 79 14.34 -13.72 -6.49
CA LYS A 79 14.72 -12.30 -6.68
C LYS A 79 15.21 -11.64 -5.37
N ARG A 80 14.58 -11.97 -4.24
CA ARG A 80 14.93 -11.41 -2.92
C ARG A 80 16.28 -11.96 -2.43
N HIS A 81 16.53 -13.24 -2.67
CA HIS A 81 17.67 -13.99 -2.14
C HIS A 81 18.87 -14.06 -3.10
N GLY A 82 18.92 -13.20 -4.11
CA GLY A 82 20.09 -13.08 -5.00
C GLY A 82 19.89 -13.63 -6.41
N GLY A 83 18.71 -14.15 -6.75
CA GLY A 83 18.36 -14.57 -8.11
C GLY A 83 18.15 -13.42 -9.11
N SER A 84 18.75 -12.26 -8.88
CA SER A 84 18.75 -11.11 -9.80
C SER A 84 19.98 -10.24 -9.55
N LYS A 85 20.60 -9.72 -10.62
CA LYS A 85 21.69 -8.74 -10.53
C LYS A 85 21.26 -7.54 -9.68
N ARG A 86 22.18 -7.01 -8.86
CA ARG A 86 21.94 -5.85 -7.99
C ARG A 86 22.38 -4.57 -8.68
N CYS A 87 21.68 -3.48 -8.36
CA CYS A 87 21.99 -2.16 -8.87
C CYS A 87 23.43 -1.79 -8.52
N SER A 88 24.21 -1.37 -9.51
CA SER A 88 25.62 -0.96 -9.34
C SER A 88 25.81 0.33 -8.54
N HIS A 89 24.73 1.04 -8.21
CA HIS A 89 24.81 2.24 -7.37
C HIS A 89 25.23 1.84 -5.94
N PRO A 90 26.24 2.50 -5.35
CA PRO A 90 26.71 2.21 -3.99
C PRO A 90 25.57 2.13 -2.98
N GLY A 91 25.56 1.07 -2.16
CA GLY A 91 24.55 0.83 -1.13
C GLY A 91 23.14 0.47 -1.62
N CYS A 92 22.92 0.25 -2.93
CA CYS A 92 21.59 -0.07 -3.45
C CYS A 92 21.30 -1.57 -3.46
N THR A 93 20.33 -2.01 -2.66
CA THR A 93 19.90 -3.42 -2.63
C THR A 93 18.85 -3.78 -3.69
N LYS A 94 18.40 -2.81 -4.51
CA LYS A 94 17.36 -3.04 -5.52
C LYS A 94 17.92 -3.80 -6.72
N SER A 95 17.10 -4.66 -7.33
CA SER A 95 17.47 -5.36 -8.57
C SER A 95 17.69 -4.39 -9.72
N VAL A 96 18.61 -4.76 -10.61
CA VAL A 96 18.82 -4.09 -11.91
C VAL A 96 17.55 -4.22 -12.74
N GLN A 97 17.22 -3.13 -13.44
CA GLN A 97 16.20 -3.11 -14.48
C GLN A 97 16.87 -3.14 -15.86
N SER A 98 17.78 -2.21 -16.15
CA SER A 98 18.65 -2.20 -17.32
C SER A 98 19.93 -1.43 -17.01
N ARG A 99 20.96 -1.56 -17.87
CA ARG A 99 22.24 -0.82 -17.76
C ARG A 99 22.89 -0.87 -16.36
N GLY A 100 22.79 -2.01 -15.68
CA GLY A 100 23.33 -2.19 -14.33
C GLY A 100 22.62 -1.40 -13.22
N LEU A 101 21.55 -0.64 -13.50
CA LEU A 101 20.91 0.25 -12.55
C LEU A 101 19.46 -0.15 -12.26
N CYS A 102 18.95 0.23 -11.09
CA CYS A 102 17.53 0.07 -10.77
C CYS A 102 16.70 1.24 -11.33
N ILE A 103 15.37 1.12 -11.36
CA ILE A 103 14.47 2.16 -11.90
C ILE A 103 14.71 3.56 -11.31
N ARG A 104 15.01 3.64 -10.01
CA ARG A 104 15.28 4.90 -9.31
C ARG A 104 16.63 5.50 -9.70
N HIS A 105 17.61 4.66 -9.99
CA HIS A 105 18.97 5.08 -10.35
C HIS A 105 19.19 5.08 -11.87
N GLY A 106 18.15 5.18 -12.70
CA GLY A 106 18.31 5.33 -14.15
C GLY A 106 18.10 4.06 -14.99
N GLY A 107 17.89 2.88 -14.39
CA GLY A 107 17.69 1.62 -15.13
C GLY A 107 16.36 1.49 -15.88
N GLY A 108 15.51 2.50 -15.87
CA GLY A 108 14.29 2.58 -16.67
C GLY A 108 14.34 3.77 -17.63
N SER A 109 13.60 3.70 -18.74
CA SER A 109 13.44 4.82 -19.68
C SER A 109 12.98 6.08 -18.95
N ARG A 110 13.51 7.23 -19.36
CA ARG A 110 13.12 8.54 -18.81
C ARG A 110 12.02 9.14 -19.66
N CYS A 111 11.24 10.01 -19.03
CA CYS A 111 10.31 10.86 -19.73
C CYS A 111 11.06 11.75 -20.73
N GLN A 112 10.58 11.83 -21.96
CA GLN A 112 11.15 12.66 -23.03
C GLN A 112 10.87 14.16 -22.84
N GLU A 113 9.90 14.51 -22.00
CA GLU A 113 9.64 15.91 -21.62
C GLU A 113 10.88 16.57 -21.02
N SER A 114 11.18 17.79 -21.46
CA SER A 114 12.34 18.56 -21.02
C SER A 114 12.35 18.71 -19.50
N GLY A 115 13.50 18.45 -18.88
CA GLY A 115 13.68 18.52 -17.42
C GLY A 115 12.98 17.42 -16.60
N CYS A 116 12.30 16.45 -17.21
CA CYS A 116 11.57 15.41 -16.46
C CYS A 116 12.43 14.19 -16.11
N THR A 117 12.76 14.00 -14.84
CA THR A 117 13.53 12.84 -14.35
C THR A 117 12.68 11.59 -14.08
N ARG A 118 11.35 11.70 -14.21
CA ARG A 118 10.41 10.61 -13.93
C ARG A 118 10.56 9.48 -14.96
N ALA A 119 10.34 8.25 -14.51
CA ALA A 119 10.33 7.10 -15.40
C ALA A 119 9.18 7.19 -16.41
N ALA A 120 9.48 6.92 -17.68
CA ALA A 120 8.46 6.80 -18.71
C ALA A 120 7.62 5.54 -18.46
N GLN A 121 6.33 5.64 -18.79
CA GLN A 121 5.37 4.53 -18.69
C GLN A 121 5.03 4.00 -20.08
N SER A 122 4.63 4.87 -21.00
CA SER A 122 4.36 4.54 -22.40
C SER A 122 4.70 5.72 -23.31
N HIS A 123 4.99 5.44 -24.58
CA HIS A 123 5.32 6.47 -25.60
C HIS A 123 6.39 7.47 -25.15
N GLY A 124 7.41 6.98 -24.44
CA GLY A 124 8.50 7.83 -23.96
C GLY A 124 8.12 8.85 -22.88
N ARG A 125 6.87 8.88 -22.38
CA ARG A 125 6.43 9.89 -21.42
C ARG A 125 6.05 9.29 -20.06
N CYS A 126 6.17 10.08 -19.00
CA CYS A 126 5.76 9.67 -17.65
C CYS A 126 4.24 9.80 -17.48
N LYS A 127 3.70 9.28 -16.37
CA LYS A 127 2.26 9.37 -16.05
C LYS A 127 1.70 10.80 -16.16
N MET A 128 2.47 11.79 -15.72
CA MET A 128 2.05 13.19 -15.71
C MET A 128 2.09 13.82 -17.11
N HIS A 129 3.06 13.40 -17.93
CA HIS A 129 3.24 13.89 -19.30
C HIS A 129 2.55 12.96 -20.30
N GLY A 130 1.44 12.32 -19.92
CA GLY A 130 0.62 11.57 -20.89
C GLY A 130 0.99 10.10 -21.10
N GLY A 131 2.01 9.55 -20.44
CA GLY A 131 2.35 8.12 -20.47
C GLY A 131 1.37 7.19 -19.75
N GLY A 132 0.24 7.70 -19.26
CA GLY A 132 -0.87 6.88 -18.79
C GLY A 132 -1.77 6.45 -19.95
N ARG A 133 -2.32 5.24 -19.90
CA ARG A 133 -3.28 4.75 -20.90
C ARG A 133 -4.52 5.67 -20.92
N PRO A 134 -5.00 6.13 -22.09
CA PRO A 134 -6.20 6.95 -22.19
C PRO A 134 -7.47 6.13 -21.93
N CYS A 135 -8.56 6.82 -21.63
CA CYS A 135 -9.90 6.23 -21.62
C CYS A 135 -10.27 5.76 -23.02
N ILE A 136 -10.91 4.60 -23.16
CA ILE A 136 -11.37 4.04 -24.44
C ILE A 136 -12.62 4.74 -25.01
N VAL A 137 -13.19 5.70 -24.29
CA VAL A 137 -14.38 6.42 -24.78
C VAL A 137 -13.90 7.51 -25.72
N GLU A 138 -14.42 7.52 -26.94
CA GLU A 138 -14.12 8.52 -27.96
C GLU A 138 -14.32 9.94 -27.40
N GLY A 139 -13.36 10.84 -27.69
CA GLY A 139 -13.34 12.20 -27.16
C GLY A 139 -13.00 12.34 -25.67
N CYS A 140 -12.57 11.26 -24.97
CA CYS A 140 -12.20 11.33 -23.56
C CYS A 140 -10.68 11.43 -23.33
N GLU A 141 -10.21 12.62 -22.98
CA GLU A 141 -8.79 12.88 -22.67
C GLU A 141 -8.34 12.33 -21.30
N LYS A 142 -9.29 11.89 -20.48
CA LYS A 142 -9.00 11.40 -19.12
C LYS A 142 -8.26 10.07 -19.19
N LYS A 143 -7.33 9.88 -18.26
CA LYS A 143 -6.59 8.62 -18.16
C LYS A 143 -7.49 7.50 -17.64
N ALA A 144 -7.30 6.31 -18.21
CA ALA A 144 -7.94 5.10 -17.74
C ALA A 144 -7.38 4.68 -16.38
N HIS A 145 -8.25 4.13 -15.55
CA HIS A 145 -7.89 3.63 -14.22
C HIS A 145 -8.14 2.11 -14.13
N LEU A 146 -9.32 1.63 -14.49
CA LEU A 146 -9.65 0.20 -14.56
C LEU A 146 -10.46 -0.07 -15.84
N LYS A 147 -10.35 -1.28 -16.42
CA LYS A 147 -11.08 -1.68 -17.66
C LYS A 147 -10.91 -0.71 -18.84
N ARG A 148 -9.74 -0.06 -18.98
CA ARG A 148 -9.46 0.98 -19.99
C ARG A 148 -10.42 2.20 -19.94
N LEU A 149 -11.14 2.38 -18.84
CA LEU A 149 -12.08 3.49 -18.66
C LEU A 149 -11.56 4.46 -17.60
N CYS A 150 -11.86 5.74 -17.74
CA CYS A 150 -11.64 6.72 -16.68
C CYS A 150 -12.74 6.60 -15.61
N ARG A 151 -12.57 7.23 -14.43
CA ARG A 151 -13.60 7.18 -13.38
C ARG A 151 -14.98 7.63 -13.86
N LYS A 152 -15.08 8.68 -14.68
CA LYS A 152 -16.38 9.13 -15.23
C LYS A 152 -17.05 8.04 -16.07
N HIS A 153 -16.27 7.26 -16.81
CA HIS A 153 -16.75 6.21 -17.70
C HIS A 153 -16.73 4.80 -17.07
N GLY A 154 -16.74 4.67 -15.74
CA GLY A 154 -16.79 3.35 -15.09
C GLY A 154 -15.44 2.72 -14.76
N GLY A 155 -14.35 3.49 -14.81
CA GLY A 155 -12.97 3.09 -14.53
C GLY A 155 -12.64 2.80 -13.06
N GLY A 156 -13.55 2.19 -12.31
CA GLY A 156 -13.38 1.86 -10.90
C GLY A 156 -14.46 0.89 -10.44
N ALA A 157 -14.21 0.18 -9.35
CA ALA A 157 -15.27 -0.60 -8.72
C ALA A 157 -16.27 0.36 -8.07
N LYS A 158 -17.57 0.18 -8.32
CA LYS A 158 -18.62 0.80 -7.50
C LYS A 158 -18.67 0.09 -6.15
N CYS A 159 -19.22 0.76 -5.15
CA CYS A 159 -19.50 0.10 -3.88
C CYS A 159 -20.53 -1.01 -4.10
N SER A 160 -20.28 -2.19 -3.52
CA SER A 160 -21.20 -3.34 -3.54
C SER A 160 -22.38 -3.19 -2.56
N LEU A 161 -22.51 -2.01 -1.92
CA LEU A 161 -23.62 -1.76 -0.99
C LEU A 161 -24.83 -1.29 -1.79
N PRO A 162 -26.03 -1.86 -1.56
CA PRO A 162 -27.27 -1.38 -2.15
C PRO A 162 -27.46 0.12 -1.87
N GLY A 163 -27.81 0.89 -2.91
CA GLY A 163 -28.02 2.34 -2.80
C GLY A 163 -26.76 3.19 -2.61
N CYS A 164 -25.56 2.67 -2.95
CA CYS A 164 -24.31 3.42 -2.81
C CYS A 164 -23.64 3.73 -4.17
N ASP A 165 -23.83 4.97 -4.65
CA ASP A 165 -23.24 5.45 -5.91
C ASP A 165 -21.76 5.84 -5.82
N LYS A 166 -21.16 5.71 -4.63
CA LYS A 166 -19.76 6.06 -4.40
C LYS A 166 -18.82 4.95 -4.87
N TRP A 167 -17.65 5.35 -5.33
CA TRP A 167 -16.58 4.46 -5.76
C TRP A 167 -16.00 3.64 -4.60
N ALA A 168 -15.90 2.33 -4.77
CA ALA A 168 -15.17 1.46 -3.86
C ALA A 168 -13.68 1.80 -3.88
N GLN A 169 -13.06 1.79 -2.69
CA GLN A 169 -11.64 2.08 -2.55
C GLN A 169 -10.81 0.82 -2.35
N ARG A 170 -11.40 -0.24 -1.76
CA ARG A 170 -10.78 -1.56 -1.59
C ARG A 170 -11.87 -2.64 -1.58
N GLN A 171 -11.64 -3.77 -2.24
CA GLN A 171 -12.52 -4.96 -2.22
C GLN A 171 -14.02 -4.63 -2.39
N GLY A 172 -14.35 -3.79 -3.38
CA GLY A 172 -15.75 -3.48 -3.66
C GLY A 172 -16.46 -2.61 -2.61
N MET A 173 -15.79 -2.09 -1.59
CA MET A 173 -16.44 -1.30 -0.54
C MET A 173 -15.85 0.10 -0.33
N LEU A 174 -16.66 1.00 0.25
CA LEU A 174 -16.20 2.30 0.75
C LEU A 174 -15.39 2.16 2.04
N LEU A 175 -14.34 2.98 2.20
CA LEU A 175 -13.55 3.06 3.45
C LEU A 175 -14.41 3.40 4.69
N LYS A 176 -15.52 4.12 4.51
CA LYS A 176 -16.39 4.54 5.61
C LYS A 176 -17.33 3.42 6.11
N ARG A 177 -17.83 2.55 5.23
CA ARG A 177 -18.85 1.54 5.54
C ARG A 177 -18.37 0.08 5.41
N GLY A 178 -17.35 -0.22 4.61
CA GLY A 178 -16.90 -1.59 4.37
C GLY A 178 -15.38 -1.78 4.44
N GLY A 179 -14.73 -1.13 5.41
CA GLY A 179 -13.30 -1.33 5.64
C GLY A 179 -12.84 -1.01 7.06
N ARG A 180 -13.76 -0.93 8.01
CA ARG A 180 -13.46 -0.65 9.42
C ARG A 180 -14.27 -1.60 10.28
N ILE A 181 -13.75 -2.82 10.41
CA ILE A 181 -14.22 -3.81 11.38
C ILE A 181 -14.29 -3.09 12.74
N ARG A 182 -15.46 -3.12 13.38
CA ARG A 182 -15.60 -2.61 14.74
C ARG A 182 -14.88 -3.56 15.68
N CYS A 183 -14.47 -3.05 16.82
CA CYS A 183 -13.95 -3.91 17.87
C CYS A 183 -14.98 -4.99 18.19
N GLN A 184 -14.55 -6.25 18.23
CA GLN A 184 -15.40 -7.41 18.53
C GLN A 184 -15.97 -7.37 19.96
N MET A 185 -15.36 -6.61 20.86
CA MET A 185 -15.85 -6.41 22.22
C MET A 185 -17.27 -5.81 22.20
N ALA A 186 -18.20 -6.47 22.89
CA ALA A 186 -19.59 -6.06 23.00
C ALA A 186 -19.70 -4.59 23.43
N GLY A 187 -20.59 -3.83 22.78
CA GLY A 187 -20.79 -2.40 23.05
C GLY A 187 -19.64 -1.48 22.61
N CYS A 188 -18.55 -1.99 22.04
CA CYS A 188 -17.41 -1.15 21.67
C CYS A 188 -17.57 -0.52 20.28
N VAL A 189 -17.71 0.79 20.24
CA VAL A 189 -17.76 1.57 18.99
C VAL A 189 -16.38 1.85 18.38
N ASN A 190 -15.30 1.49 19.09
CA ASN A 190 -13.95 1.76 18.61
C ASN A 190 -13.60 0.86 17.42
N ARG A 191 -12.75 1.38 16.54
CA ARG A 191 -12.26 0.65 15.37
C ARG A 191 -11.30 -0.47 15.77
N ALA A 192 -11.49 -1.66 15.20
CA ALA A 192 -10.55 -2.76 15.30
C ALA A 192 -9.25 -2.48 14.53
N ARG A 193 -8.14 -3.00 15.06
CA ARG A 193 -6.79 -2.91 14.50
C ARG A 193 -6.32 -4.32 14.15
N SER A 194 -5.67 -5.02 15.08
CA SER A 194 -5.33 -6.45 14.97
C SER A 194 -6.33 -7.32 15.74
N HIS A 195 -6.44 -8.59 15.35
CA HIS A 195 -7.28 -9.60 16.00
C HIS A 195 -8.72 -9.15 16.26
N GLN A 196 -9.27 -8.33 15.35
CA GLN A 196 -10.64 -7.79 15.43
C GLN A 196 -10.92 -6.95 16.70
N LYS A 197 -9.88 -6.55 17.44
CA LYS A 197 -10.00 -5.73 18.66
C LYS A 197 -9.43 -4.34 18.45
N CYS A 198 -9.90 -3.35 19.21
CA CYS A 198 -9.37 -1.98 19.15
C CYS A 198 -8.11 -1.83 20.02
N LYS A 199 -7.44 -0.68 19.95
CA LYS A 199 -6.25 -0.40 20.79
C LYS A 199 -6.50 -0.66 22.28
N LYS A 200 -7.67 -0.28 22.81
CA LYS A 200 -8.02 -0.48 24.22
C LYS A 200 -8.30 -1.94 24.56
N HIS A 201 -8.76 -2.73 23.60
CA HIS A 201 -9.13 -4.14 23.80
C HIS A 201 -8.06 -5.10 23.28
N GLY A 202 -6.79 -4.69 23.24
CA GLY A 202 -5.68 -5.59 22.85
C GLY A 202 -5.38 -5.67 21.35
N GLY A 203 -6.02 -4.84 20.53
CA GLY A 203 -5.69 -4.71 19.10
C GLY A 203 -4.45 -3.88 18.79
N ALA A 204 -3.61 -3.59 19.78
CA ALA A 204 -2.34 -2.92 19.57
C ALA A 204 -1.20 -3.87 19.93
N HIS A 205 -0.15 -3.87 19.11
CA HIS A 205 1.05 -4.66 19.34
C HIS A 205 1.57 -4.42 20.76
N GLN A 206 1.89 -5.51 21.47
CA GLN A 206 2.45 -5.45 22.81
C GLN A 206 3.96 -5.28 22.74
N CYS A 207 4.52 -4.83 23.86
CA CYS A 207 5.96 -4.80 24.05
C CYS A 207 6.51 -6.22 24.05
N VAL A 208 7.59 -6.46 23.32
CA VAL A 208 8.24 -7.78 23.23
C VAL A 208 9.04 -8.13 24.49
N PHE A 209 9.37 -7.12 25.30
CA PHE A 209 10.03 -7.32 26.59
C PHE A 209 9.19 -8.21 27.50
N GLU A 210 9.81 -9.23 28.07
CA GLU A 210 9.15 -10.27 28.89
C GLU A 210 8.39 -9.65 30.06
N GLY A 211 7.16 -10.15 30.29
CA GLY A 211 6.26 -9.62 31.32
C GLY A 211 5.67 -8.22 31.06
N CYS A 212 6.00 -7.56 29.93
CA CYS A 212 5.49 -6.21 29.67
C CYS A 212 4.12 -6.20 28.99
N THR A 213 3.08 -5.75 29.69
CA THR A 213 1.72 -5.63 29.15
C THR A 213 1.49 -4.34 28.32
N LYS A 214 2.46 -3.42 28.30
CA LYS A 214 2.33 -2.12 27.63
C LYS A 214 2.33 -2.29 26.12
N ASN A 215 1.61 -1.41 25.42
CA ASN A 215 1.63 -1.40 23.96
C ASN A 215 2.99 -0.91 23.42
N SER A 216 3.46 -1.55 22.35
CA SER A 216 4.58 -1.09 21.56
C SER A 216 4.26 0.23 20.85
N GLN A 217 5.23 1.14 20.88
CA GLN A 217 5.22 2.39 20.13
C GLN A 217 5.92 2.21 18.78
N SER A 218 7.13 1.64 18.81
CA SER A 218 7.90 1.29 17.62
C SER A 218 8.82 0.11 17.92
N ARG A 219 9.25 -0.61 16.87
CA ARG A 219 10.20 -1.74 16.95
C ARG A 219 9.84 -2.81 17.98
N GLY A 220 8.55 -3.04 18.22
CA GLY A 220 8.09 -4.02 19.20
C GLY A 220 8.30 -3.60 20.67
N LEU A 221 8.73 -2.36 20.96
CA LEU A 221 9.02 -1.92 22.33
C LEU A 221 8.06 -0.82 22.78
N CYS A 222 7.73 -0.77 24.08
CA CYS A 222 6.98 0.34 24.67
C CYS A 222 7.88 1.55 24.94
N ILE A 223 7.32 2.70 25.34
CA ILE A 223 8.11 3.91 25.61
C ILE A 223 9.23 3.70 26.65
N ALA A 224 8.93 2.94 27.70
CA ALA A 224 9.87 2.62 28.77
C ALA A 224 11.02 1.73 28.25
N HIS A 225 10.71 0.77 27.39
CA HIS A 225 11.67 -0.21 26.89
C HIS A 225 12.34 0.16 25.56
N GLY A 226 12.31 1.42 25.12
CA GLY A 226 13.03 1.81 23.88
C GLY A 226 12.15 2.24 22.70
N GLY A 227 10.84 2.03 22.76
CA GLY A 227 9.92 2.27 21.65
C GLY A 227 9.67 3.75 21.30
N GLY A 228 10.01 4.67 22.19
CA GLY A 228 10.00 6.12 21.91
C GLY A 228 11.36 6.61 21.42
N SER A 229 11.37 7.64 20.57
CA SER A 229 12.59 8.36 20.19
C SER A 229 13.29 8.91 21.43
N ARG A 230 14.62 8.88 21.43
CA ARG A 230 15.44 9.36 22.55
C ARG A 230 15.74 10.84 22.41
N CYS A 231 16.03 11.48 23.53
CA CYS A 231 16.53 12.84 23.54
C CYS A 231 17.86 12.92 22.78
N LYS A 232 18.05 13.96 21.96
CA LYS A 232 19.27 14.21 21.17
C LYS A 232 20.47 14.63 22.01
N ILE A 233 20.22 15.17 23.21
CA ILE A 233 21.30 15.50 24.16
C ILE A 233 22.01 14.21 24.57
N GLU A 234 23.33 14.21 24.42
CA GLU A 234 24.20 13.08 24.74
C GLU A 234 24.02 12.63 26.21
N GLY A 235 24.08 11.32 26.43
CA GLY A 235 23.83 10.71 27.75
C GLY A 235 22.35 10.74 28.22
N CYS A 236 21.43 11.39 27.51
CA CYS A 236 20.04 11.49 27.95
C CYS A 236 19.17 10.31 27.50
N ILE A 237 18.86 9.39 28.42
CA ILE A 237 18.00 8.22 28.14
C ILE A 237 16.50 8.53 28.04
N ARG A 238 16.09 9.77 28.37
CA ARG A 238 14.69 10.18 28.40
C ARG A 238 14.08 10.21 27.01
N ALA A 239 12.80 9.85 26.93
CA ALA A 239 12.06 9.92 25.67
C ALA A 239 11.90 11.38 25.20
N SER A 240 12.15 11.62 23.91
CA SER A 240 11.88 12.88 23.23
C SER A 240 10.37 13.15 23.22
N GLN A 241 10.00 14.37 23.54
CA GLN A 241 8.63 14.87 23.47
C GLN A 241 8.38 15.57 22.13
N SER A 242 9.19 16.57 21.81
CA SER A 242 9.16 17.30 20.54
C SER A 242 10.57 17.73 20.14
N LYS A 243 10.79 18.00 18.85
CA LYS A 243 12.08 18.46 18.28
C LYS A 243 13.28 17.53 18.55
N GLY A 244 13.04 16.29 18.99
CA GLY A 244 14.10 15.36 19.40
C GLY A 244 14.60 15.58 20.83
N LEU A 245 13.92 16.39 21.65
CA LEU A 245 14.36 16.74 23.00
C LEU A 245 13.36 16.24 24.04
N CYS A 246 13.83 15.86 25.22
CA CYS A 246 12.97 15.48 26.33
C CYS A 246 12.39 16.71 27.05
N LYS A 247 11.47 16.51 27.99
CA LYS A 247 10.76 17.59 28.70
C LYS A 247 11.69 18.58 29.42
N SER A 248 12.85 18.14 29.90
CA SER A 248 13.83 19.01 30.56
C SER A 248 14.78 19.68 29.58
N HIS A 249 15.09 19.04 28.45
CA HIS A 249 15.99 19.57 27.42
C HIS A 249 15.24 20.39 26.37
N GLY A 250 14.05 20.89 26.69
CA GLY A 250 13.29 21.78 25.81
C GLY A 250 12.36 21.10 24.79
N GLY A 251 12.03 19.83 25.00
CA GLY A 251 10.99 19.13 24.25
C GLY A 251 9.55 19.52 24.62
N GLY A 252 9.36 20.37 25.63
CA GLY A 252 8.07 20.97 25.95
C GLY A 252 7.96 22.38 25.40
N GLU A 253 6.75 22.86 25.16
CA GLU A 253 6.53 24.26 24.81
C GLU A 253 6.79 25.17 26.01
N PHE A 254 7.50 26.27 25.78
CA PHE A 254 7.72 27.35 26.75
C PHE A 254 6.86 28.55 26.42
N CYS A 255 6.72 29.44 27.40
CA CYS A 255 5.98 30.68 27.26
C CYS A 255 6.57 31.52 26.11
N ALA A 256 5.71 32.02 25.22
CA ALA A 256 6.09 32.85 24.08
C ALA A 256 6.52 34.28 24.46
N VAL A 257 6.35 34.67 25.73
CA VAL A 257 6.82 35.96 26.24
C VAL A 257 8.34 35.93 26.33
N GLU A 258 8.99 36.93 25.74
CA GLU A 258 10.44 37.06 25.72
C GLU A 258 11.02 37.01 27.15
N GLY A 259 12.12 36.28 27.32
CA GLY A 259 12.75 36.05 28.62
C GLY A 259 12.02 35.06 29.55
N CYS A 260 10.81 34.58 29.22
CA CYS A 260 10.06 33.69 30.09
C CYS A 260 10.44 32.20 29.91
N ARG A 261 11.17 31.64 30.87
CA ARG A 261 11.53 30.20 30.88
C ARG A 261 10.43 29.27 31.45
N LYS A 262 9.24 29.80 31.75
CA LYS A 262 8.12 28.99 32.28
C LYS A 262 7.48 28.19 31.15
N LYS A 263 6.94 27.02 31.49
CA LYS A 263 6.28 26.15 30.51
C LYS A 263 4.97 26.75 30.04
N ALA A 264 4.70 26.63 28.74
CA ALA A 264 3.41 26.96 28.19
C ALA A 264 2.37 25.93 28.61
N HIS A 265 1.15 26.39 28.81
CA HIS A 265 -0.01 25.57 29.16
C HIS A 265 -1.11 25.70 28.10
N LEU A 266 -1.47 26.93 27.74
CA LEU A 266 -2.50 27.22 26.75
C LEU A 266 -2.08 28.43 25.92
N LYS A 267 -2.37 28.42 24.61
CA LYS A 267 -2.00 29.50 23.67
C LYS A 267 -0.49 29.87 23.72
N HIS A 268 0.38 28.88 23.88
CA HIS A 268 1.84 29.08 24.02
C HIS A 268 2.27 29.98 25.19
N LEU A 269 1.42 30.23 26.17
CA LEU A 269 1.71 31.08 27.32
C LEU A 269 1.76 30.26 28.61
N CYS A 270 2.54 30.71 29.59
CA CYS A 270 2.53 30.14 30.94
C CYS A 270 1.38 30.74 31.75
N ARG A 271 1.00 30.11 32.87
CA ARG A 271 -0.13 30.59 33.71
C ARG A 271 0.00 32.05 34.13
N THR A 272 1.21 32.54 34.42
CA THR A 272 1.39 33.95 34.81
C THR A 272 1.21 34.92 33.64
N HIS A 273 1.41 34.47 32.40
CA HIS A 273 1.23 35.27 31.19
C HIS A 273 -0.08 34.91 30.46
N GLY A 274 -1.11 34.46 31.19
CA GLY A 274 -2.43 34.17 30.60
C GLY A 274 -2.58 32.78 29.96
N GLY A 275 -1.63 31.88 30.20
CA GLY A 275 -1.63 30.49 29.75
C GLY A 275 -2.58 29.58 30.52
N GLY A 276 -3.87 29.87 30.49
CA GLY A 276 -4.89 29.07 31.15
C GLY A 276 -6.23 29.78 31.17
N VAL A 277 -7.29 29.02 31.43
CA VAL A 277 -8.64 29.57 31.61
C VAL A 277 -8.89 29.75 33.10
N ARG A 278 -9.44 30.90 33.51
CA ARG A 278 -9.89 31.13 34.89
C ARG A 278 -11.20 30.38 35.15
N CYS A 279 -11.51 30.11 36.41
CA CYS A 279 -12.80 29.53 36.77
C CYS A 279 -13.94 30.42 36.27
N LYS A 280 -14.98 29.80 35.71
CA LYS A 280 -16.21 30.50 35.29
C LYS A 280 -16.99 31.16 36.43
N ASN A 281 -16.72 30.77 37.69
CA ASN A 281 -17.29 31.46 38.84
C ASN A 281 -16.63 32.84 38.93
N PRO A 282 -17.38 33.95 38.79
CA PRO A 282 -16.83 35.30 38.79
C PRO A 282 -16.15 35.67 40.12
N LYS A 283 -16.56 35.06 41.24
CA LYS A 283 -15.93 35.25 42.56
C LYS A 283 -14.72 34.33 42.80
N CYS A 284 -14.24 33.62 41.77
CA CYS A 284 -13.18 32.62 41.91
C CYS A 284 -11.96 32.92 41.04
N ALA A 285 -10.87 33.33 41.70
CA ALA A 285 -9.59 33.52 41.02
C ALA A 285 -8.85 32.21 40.68
N LYS A 286 -9.35 31.04 41.09
CA LYS A 286 -8.69 29.75 40.83
C LYS A 286 -8.69 29.43 39.33
N TRP A 287 -7.67 28.70 38.89
CA TRP A 287 -7.58 28.23 37.51
C TRP A 287 -8.58 27.12 37.23
N ALA A 288 -9.16 27.12 36.03
CA ALA A 288 -10.03 26.05 35.58
C ALA A 288 -9.22 24.76 35.34
N GLN A 289 -9.75 23.64 35.81
CA GLN A 289 -9.19 22.30 35.65
C GLN A 289 -10.08 21.44 34.73
N ARG A 290 -11.41 21.60 34.80
CA ARG A 290 -12.36 20.77 34.04
C ARG A 290 -13.49 21.63 33.49
N LYS A 291 -13.71 21.58 32.17
CA LYS A 291 -14.81 22.28 31.46
C LYS A 291 -14.99 23.78 31.85
N GLY A 292 -13.90 24.48 32.16
CA GLY A 292 -13.94 25.90 32.55
C GLY A 292 -14.15 26.18 34.04
N TRP A 293 -14.22 25.16 34.90
CA TRP A 293 -14.38 25.29 36.35
C TRP A 293 -13.13 24.86 37.10
N CYS A 294 -12.84 25.48 38.25
CA CYS A 294 -11.80 25.03 39.17
C CYS A 294 -12.20 23.70 39.83
N MET A 295 -11.27 23.03 40.52
CA MET A 295 -11.54 21.69 41.07
C MET A 295 -12.74 21.63 42.03
N ALA A 296 -12.96 22.70 42.83
CA ALA A 296 -14.09 22.78 43.76
C ALA A 296 -15.42 22.97 43.01
N HIS A 297 -15.55 24.07 42.26
CA HIS A 297 -16.75 24.34 41.47
C HIS A 297 -17.03 23.25 40.41
N ALA A 298 -16.01 22.56 39.89
CA ALA A 298 -16.23 21.46 38.95
C ALA A 298 -16.95 20.27 39.61
N LYS A 299 -16.74 20.01 40.91
CA LYS A 299 -17.47 18.95 41.63
C LYS A 299 -18.92 19.34 41.83
N GLU A 300 -19.18 20.60 42.18
CA GLU A 300 -20.52 21.15 42.40
C GLU A 300 -21.33 21.23 41.11
N PHE A 301 -20.73 21.73 40.01
CA PHE A 301 -21.45 22.02 38.76
C PHE A 301 -21.50 20.85 37.77
N LEU A 302 -20.58 19.90 37.83
CA LEU A 302 -20.54 18.81 36.85
C LEU A 302 -21.08 17.49 37.37
N GLY A 303 -21.28 17.37 38.69
CA GLY A 303 -21.59 16.09 39.34
C GLY A 303 -20.48 15.07 39.12
N THR A 304 -19.90 14.54 40.18
CA THR A 304 -19.20 13.26 40.04
C THR A 304 -20.21 12.14 39.97
#